data_AF-A0A811NV37-F1
#
_entry.id   AF-A0A811NV37-F1
#
_cell.length_a   1.000
_cell.length_b   1.000
_cell.length_c   1.000
_cell.angle_alpha   90.00
_cell.angle_beta   90.00
_cell.angle_gamma   90.00
#
_symmetry.space_group_name_H-M   'P 1'
#
loop_
_entity.id
_entity.type
_entity.pdbx_description
1 polymer ?
#
loop_
_entity_poly.entity_id
_entity_poly.type
_entity_poly.pdbx_seq_one_letter_code
_entity_poly.pdbx_strand_id
1 'polypeptide(L)'
;MSRQDDKWGLPTIRVPPNGLSDAYRKWLQNQKELVAQVLKAAMAINANILMEMEVPKSYTESLPKNGKSTLGDSMYKLITDDYFDPEELLRSVDLSDEHNIVDLKNQVKASVVIWQKKMTHKDSKLSWGHNFSHEKRGIFEGRAENVLLLIKHRFPSIAQSALDISKIQ
;
A
#
# COMPACT_ATOMS: atom_id res chain seq x y z
N MET A 1 -32.44 0.59 -1.94
CA MET A 1 -31.05 0.99 -2.23
C MET A 1 -30.88 2.40 -1.69
N SER A 2 -30.20 2.55 -0.55
CA SER A 2 -29.89 3.87 0.01
C SER A 2 -28.96 4.61 -0.94
N ARG A 3 -29.11 5.92 -1.06
CA ARG A 3 -28.13 6.76 -1.76
C ARG A 3 -26.73 6.49 -1.19
N GLN A 4 -25.72 6.50 -2.06
CA GLN A 4 -24.43 7.06 -1.63
C GLN A 4 -24.65 8.58 -1.58
N ASP A 5 -25.15 9.08 -0.44
CA ASP A 5 -25.46 10.52 -0.27
C ASP A 5 -24.22 11.41 -0.47
N ASP A 6 -23.03 10.81 -0.49
CA ASP A 6 -21.73 11.47 -0.64
C ASP A 6 -21.44 12.01 -2.05
N LYS A 7 -22.27 11.71 -3.05
CA LYS A 7 -22.04 12.12 -4.46
C LYS A 7 -23.18 12.94 -5.03
N TRP A 8 -23.38 14.13 -4.45
CA TRP A 8 -24.45 15.08 -4.82
C TRP A 8 -24.47 15.48 -6.30
N GLY A 9 -23.34 15.40 -7.00
CA GLY A 9 -23.21 15.74 -8.42
C GLY A 9 -23.54 14.62 -9.41
N LEU A 10 -23.82 13.39 -8.96
CA LEU A 10 -24.12 12.27 -9.86
C LEU A 10 -25.63 12.08 -10.05
N PRO A 11 -26.09 11.77 -11.29
CA PRO A 11 -27.51 11.51 -11.53
C PRO A 11 -27.96 10.24 -10.80
N THR A 12 -29.22 10.23 -10.34
CA THR A 12 -29.80 9.05 -9.70
C THR A 12 -30.09 7.97 -10.73
N ILE A 13 -29.46 6.80 -10.57
CA ILE A 13 -29.72 5.62 -11.40
C ILE A 13 -31.10 5.06 -11.05
N ARG A 14 -31.93 4.78 -12.05
CA ARG A 14 -33.24 4.13 -11.91
C ARG A 14 -33.28 2.84 -12.73
N VAL A 15 -34.07 1.88 -12.24
CA VAL A 15 -34.37 0.62 -12.94
C VAL A 15 -35.89 0.42 -12.98
N PRO A 16 -36.43 -0.44 -13.88
CA PRO A 16 -37.86 -0.75 -13.89
C PRO A 16 -38.35 -1.31 -12.54
N PRO A 17 -39.65 -1.19 -12.20
CA PRO A 17 -40.21 -1.70 -10.94
C PRO A 17 -39.92 -3.20 -10.69
N ASN A 18 -39.92 -4.00 -11.77
CA ASN A 18 -39.63 -5.44 -11.71
C ASN A 18 -38.12 -5.76 -11.85
N GLY A 19 -37.27 -4.73 -11.80
CA GLY A 19 -35.84 -4.82 -12.01
C GLY A 19 -35.44 -5.02 -13.49
N LEU A 20 -34.13 -5.21 -13.69
CA LEU A 20 -33.56 -5.53 -15.00
C LEU A 20 -33.82 -7.00 -15.37
N SER A 21 -33.98 -7.28 -16.66
CA SER A 21 -34.08 -8.65 -17.16
C SER A 21 -32.79 -9.44 -16.90
N ASP A 22 -32.90 -10.77 -16.80
CA ASP A 22 -31.73 -11.63 -16.55
C ASP A 22 -30.64 -11.49 -17.60
N ALA A 23 -31.04 -11.37 -18.87
CA ALA A 23 -30.11 -11.14 -19.98
C ALA A 23 -29.32 -9.83 -19.78
N TYR A 24 -30.00 -8.75 -19.37
CA TYR A 24 -29.35 -7.46 -19.17
C TYR A 24 -28.49 -7.43 -17.90
N ARG A 25 -28.90 -8.11 -16.82
CA ARG A 25 -28.08 -8.30 -15.61
C ARG A 25 -26.79 -9.04 -15.93
N LYS A 26 -26.87 -10.16 -16.67
CA LYS A 26 -25.70 -10.93 -17.11
C LYS A 26 -24.78 -10.09 -17.99
N TRP A 27 -25.36 -9.32 -18.92
CA TRP A 27 -24.57 -8.40 -19.76
C TRP A 27 -23.83 -7.35 -18.93
N LEU A 28 -24.50 -6.68 -17.97
CA LEU A 28 -23.85 -5.71 -17.07
C LEU A 28 -22.75 -6.33 -16.22
N GLN A 29 -22.96 -7.55 -15.71
CA GLN A 29 -21.96 -8.26 -14.92
C GLN A 29 -20.72 -8.59 -15.77
N ASN A 30 -20.91 -9.01 -17.02
CA ASN A 30 -19.81 -9.22 -17.96
C ASN A 30 -19.06 -7.90 -18.24
N GLN A 31 -19.75 -6.79 -18.46
CA GLN A 31 -19.10 -5.48 -18.64
C GLN A 31 -18.29 -5.08 -17.40
N LYS A 32 -18.83 -5.29 -16.20
CA LYS A 32 -18.13 -5.04 -14.93
C LYS A 32 -16.83 -5.85 -14.84
N GLU A 33 -16.87 -7.12 -15.22
CA GLU A 33 -15.70 -8.00 -15.18
C GLU A 33 -14.62 -7.57 -16.18
N LEU A 34 -15.01 -7.22 -17.41
CA LEU A 34 -14.09 -6.70 -18.42
C LEU A 34 -13.42 -5.41 -17.97
N VAL A 35 -14.20 -4.44 -17.47
CA VAL A 35 -13.65 -3.16 -16.96
C VAL A 35 -12.74 -3.41 -15.75
N ALA A 36 -13.08 -4.35 -14.86
CA ALA A 36 -12.23 -4.70 -13.73
C ALA A 36 -10.88 -5.29 -14.16
N GLN A 37 -10.83 -6.08 -15.24
CA GLN A 37 -9.57 -6.60 -15.79
C GLN A 37 -8.70 -5.49 -16.38
N VAL A 38 -9.31 -4.56 -17.15
CA VAL A 38 -8.61 -3.39 -17.67
C VAL A 38 -8.04 -2.54 -16.54
N LEU A 39 -8.84 -2.28 -15.50
CA LEU A 39 -8.39 -1.54 -14.32
C LEU A 39 -7.21 -2.24 -13.63
N LYS A 40 -7.28 -3.56 -13.43
CA LYS A 40 -6.17 -4.35 -12.85
C LYS A 40 -4.89 -4.22 -13.66
N ALA A 41 -4.98 -4.33 -14.99
CA ALA A 41 -3.83 -4.21 -15.88
C ALA A 41 -3.22 -2.80 -15.82
N ALA A 42 -4.05 -1.76 -15.93
CA ALA A 42 -3.59 -0.37 -15.83
C ALA A 42 -2.93 -0.07 -14.47
N MET A 43 -3.52 -0.55 -13.37
CA MET A 43 -2.96 -0.42 -12.03
C MET A 43 -1.65 -1.21 -11.83
N ALA A 44 -1.47 -2.33 -12.52
CA ALA A 44 -0.23 -3.09 -12.49
C ALA A 44 0.90 -2.32 -13.22
N ILE A 45 0.60 -1.77 -14.39
CA ILE A 45 1.54 -0.92 -15.14
C ILE A 45 1.93 0.32 -14.34
N ASN A 46 0.94 1.03 -13.77
CA ASN A 46 1.19 2.20 -12.94
C ASN A 46 2.07 1.88 -11.72
N ALA A 47 1.81 0.74 -11.06
CA ALA A 47 2.63 0.30 -9.93
C ALA A 47 4.07 -0.06 -10.36
N ASN A 48 4.25 -0.68 -11.52
CA ASN A 48 5.58 -1.04 -12.03
C ASN A 48 6.41 0.22 -12.35
N ILE A 49 5.82 1.19 -13.05
CA ILE A 49 6.49 2.46 -13.37
C ILE A 49 6.89 3.18 -12.06
N LEU A 50 5.97 3.31 -11.11
CA LEU A 50 6.27 3.94 -9.81
C LEU A 50 7.36 3.21 -9.02
N MET A 51 7.48 1.89 -9.17
CA MET A 51 8.54 1.10 -8.52
C MET A 51 9.92 1.43 -9.11
N GLU A 52 10.01 1.53 -10.44
CA GLU A 52 11.26 1.80 -11.18
C GLU A 52 11.74 3.25 -11.05
N MET A 53 10.85 4.21 -10.77
CA MET A 53 11.22 5.60 -10.57
C MET A 53 12.17 5.78 -9.38
N GLU A 54 13.20 6.64 -9.55
CA GLU A 54 14.14 6.98 -8.50
C GLU A 54 13.44 7.61 -7.30
N VAL A 55 13.90 7.30 -6.08
CA VAL A 55 13.38 7.93 -4.86
C VAL A 55 14.01 9.33 -4.72
N PRO A 56 13.21 10.41 -4.70
CA PRO A 56 13.76 11.76 -4.59
C PRO A 56 14.56 11.98 -3.31
N LYS A 57 15.66 12.73 -3.39
CA LYS A 57 16.51 13.05 -2.24
C LYS A 57 15.73 13.75 -1.12
N SER A 58 14.87 14.71 -1.48
CA SER A 58 13.99 15.43 -0.56
C SER A 58 13.13 14.50 0.30
N TYR A 59 12.56 13.45 -0.32
CA TYR A 59 11.84 12.41 0.42
C TYR A 59 12.78 11.71 1.39
N THR A 60 13.93 11.22 0.93
CA THR A 60 14.87 10.49 1.81
C THR A 60 15.42 11.33 2.97
N GLU A 61 15.53 12.65 2.81
CA GLU A 61 16.00 13.58 3.84
C GLU A 61 14.92 13.90 4.89
N SER A 62 13.64 13.80 4.52
CA SER A 62 12.51 13.95 5.44
C SER A 62 12.21 12.72 6.29
N LEU A 63 12.76 11.55 5.93
CA LEU A 63 12.48 10.30 6.64
C LEU A 63 13.13 10.25 8.04
N PRO A 64 12.49 9.55 9.01
CA PRO A 64 13.12 9.22 10.28
C PRO A 64 14.42 8.42 10.14
N LYS A 65 15.25 8.42 11.19
CA LYS A 65 16.57 7.74 11.19
C LYS A 65 16.51 6.21 11.06
N ASN A 66 15.39 5.59 11.41
CA ASN A 66 15.25 4.14 11.39
C ASN A 66 13.78 3.71 11.22
N GLY A 67 13.55 2.51 10.69
CA GLY A 67 12.21 2.00 10.43
C GLY A 67 11.34 1.81 11.69
N LYS A 68 11.96 1.63 12.86
CA LYS A 68 11.22 1.55 14.13
C LYS A 68 10.55 2.89 14.48
N SER A 69 11.23 4.01 14.26
CA SER A 69 10.65 5.34 14.43
C SER A 69 9.50 5.62 13.45
N THR A 70 9.48 4.94 12.31
CA THR A 70 8.42 5.07 11.31
C THR A 70 7.21 4.18 11.62
N LEU A 71 7.45 2.91 11.97
CA LEU A 71 6.40 1.90 12.21
C LEU A 71 5.86 1.92 13.66
N GLY A 72 6.59 2.52 14.60
CA GLY A 72 6.31 2.36 16.02
C GLY A 72 6.66 0.97 16.55
N ASP A 73 6.63 0.81 17.88
CA ASP A 73 7.09 -0.40 18.56
C ASP A 73 6.32 -1.66 18.17
N SER A 74 4.98 -1.58 18.08
CA SER A 74 4.11 -2.74 17.84
C SER A 74 4.34 -3.36 16.45
N MET A 75 4.19 -2.55 15.39
CA MET A 75 4.39 -3.03 14.02
C MET A 75 5.85 -3.40 13.75
N TYR A 76 6.81 -2.66 14.33
CA TYR A 76 8.22 -3.01 14.19
C TYR A 76 8.52 -4.38 14.81
N LYS A 77 7.94 -4.69 15.97
CA LYS A 77 8.08 -6.01 16.60
C LYS A 77 7.53 -7.10 15.67
N LEU A 78 6.30 -6.94 15.15
CA LEU A 78 5.68 -7.92 14.27
C LEU A 78 6.50 -8.16 12.99
N ILE A 79 6.90 -7.09 12.28
CA ILE A 79 7.60 -7.25 11.01
C ILE A 79 9.02 -7.82 11.16
N THR A 80 9.61 -7.69 12.35
CA THR A 80 10.97 -8.18 12.66
C THR A 80 11.00 -9.49 13.44
N ASP A 81 9.85 -10.08 13.74
CA ASP A 81 9.71 -11.35 14.46
C ASP A 81 10.29 -12.52 13.64
N ASP A 82 10.61 -13.65 14.28
CA ASP A 82 11.11 -14.83 13.58
C ASP A 82 10.03 -15.40 12.64
N TYR A 83 8.76 -15.33 13.04
CA TYR A 83 7.60 -15.69 12.21
C TYR A 83 6.78 -14.45 11.85
N PHE A 84 6.33 -14.36 10.60
CA PHE A 84 5.59 -13.18 10.14
C PHE A 84 4.30 -13.56 9.43
N ASP A 85 3.18 -13.04 9.94
CA ASP A 85 1.88 -13.03 9.28
C ASP A 85 1.49 -11.58 8.92
N PRO A 86 1.40 -11.20 7.62
CA PRO A 86 0.98 -9.86 7.23
C PRO A 86 -0.46 -9.55 7.68
N GLU A 87 -1.31 -10.56 7.85
CA GLU A 87 -2.67 -10.38 8.33
C GLU A 87 -2.71 -9.99 9.82
N GLU A 88 -1.79 -10.53 10.63
CA GLU A 88 -1.64 -10.13 12.02
C GLU A 88 -1.20 -8.67 12.14
N LEU A 89 -0.25 -8.23 11.30
CA LEU A 89 0.16 -6.83 11.26
C LEU A 89 -1.00 -5.92 10.88
N LEU A 90 -1.80 -6.26 9.86
CA LEU A 90 -2.98 -5.47 9.51
C LEU A 90 -4.03 -5.44 10.63
N ARG A 91 -4.23 -6.54 11.35
CA ARG A 91 -5.14 -6.61 12.51
C ARG A 91 -4.67 -5.75 13.70
N SER A 92 -3.38 -5.43 13.76
CA SER A 92 -2.81 -4.58 14.83
C SER A 92 -3.02 -3.08 14.62
N VAL A 93 -3.59 -2.68 13.47
CA VAL A 93 -3.80 -1.28 13.08
C VAL A 93 -5.29 -1.04 12.85
N ASP A 94 -5.76 0.16 13.19
CA ASP A 94 -7.11 0.59 12.82
C ASP A 94 -7.19 0.87 11.32
N LEU A 95 -8.01 0.10 10.60
CA LEU A 95 -8.24 0.23 9.16
C LEU A 95 -9.67 0.69 8.83
N SER A 96 -10.35 1.33 9.80
CA SER A 96 -11.74 1.76 9.66
C SER A 96 -11.92 2.97 8.75
N ASP A 97 -10.90 3.80 8.59
CA ASP A 97 -10.88 5.00 7.75
C ASP A 97 -9.73 4.94 6.73
N GLU A 98 -9.97 5.50 5.53
CA GLU A 98 -8.99 5.54 4.44
C GLU A 98 -7.70 6.25 4.86
N HIS A 99 -7.80 7.31 5.67
CA HIS A 99 -6.63 8.04 6.18
C HIS A 99 -5.66 7.10 6.92
N ASN A 100 -6.19 6.26 7.81
CA ASN A 100 -5.35 5.32 8.58
C ASN A 100 -4.69 4.26 7.69
N ILE A 101 -5.39 3.82 6.64
CA ILE A 101 -4.83 2.86 5.68
C ILE A 101 -3.72 3.51 4.84
N VAL A 102 -3.90 4.78 4.45
CA VAL A 102 -2.88 5.56 3.73
C VAL A 102 -1.66 5.80 4.63
N ASP A 103 -1.86 6.10 5.90
CA ASP A 103 -0.79 6.26 6.88
C ASP A 103 0.02 4.98 7.06
N LEU A 104 -0.66 3.84 7.23
CA LEU A 104 0.01 2.54 7.28
C LEU A 104 0.84 2.29 6.02
N LYS A 105 0.26 2.54 4.83
CA LYS A 105 0.96 2.42 3.55
C LYS A 105 2.19 3.33 3.49
N ASN A 106 2.09 4.57 3.97
CA ASN A 106 3.20 5.52 4.04
C ASN A 106 4.30 5.03 4.97
N GLN A 107 3.95 4.54 6.17
CA GLN A 107 4.90 4.05 7.17
C GLN A 107 5.67 2.81 6.68
N VAL A 108 4.97 1.88 6.02
CA VAL A 108 5.59 0.68 5.45
C VAL A 108 6.54 1.05 4.31
N LYS A 109 6.11 1.90 3.37
CA LYS A 109 6.96 2.38 2.26
C LYS A 109 8.18 3.15 2.73
N ALA A 110 8.03 4.05 3.70
CA ALA A 110 9.14 4.78 4.30
C ALA A 110 10.16 3.83 4.96
N SER A 111 9.69 2.77 5.62
CA SER A 111 10.56 1.77 6.25
C SER A 111 11.39 0.98 5.23
N VAL A 112 10.77 0.60 4.09
CA VAL A 112 11.49 -0.02 2.97
C VAL A 112 12.61 0.88 2.47
N VAL A 113 12.31 2.15 2.19
CA VAL A 113 13.33 3.13 1.73
C VAL A 113 14.47 3.27 2.74
N ILE A 114 14.15 3.32 4.05
CA ILE A 114 15.17 3.38 5.11
C ILE A 114 16.06 2.12 5.12
N TRP A 115 15.48 0.93 4.97
CA TRP A 115 16.25 -0.32 4.95
C TRP A 115 17.12 -0.43 3.70
N GLN A 116 16.59 -0.09 2.53
CA GLN A 116 17.33 -0.03 1.27
C GLN A 116 18.50 0.96 1.35
N LYS A 117 18.29 2.19 1.84
CA LYS A 117 19.37 3.18 2.04
C LYS A 117 20.48 2.63 2.95
N LYS A 118 20.13 1.92 4.02
CA LYS A 118 21.10 1.30 4.93
C LYS A 118 21.83 0.10 4.33
N MET A 119 21.37 -0.48 3.22
CA MET A 119 22.13 -1.47 2.44
C MET A 119 23.26 -0.80 1.67
N THR A 120 22.95 0.30 0.99
CA THR A 120 23.87 0.96 0.06
C THR A 120 24.98 1.75 0.76
N HIS A 121 24.73 2.29 1.96
CA HIS A 121 25.67 3.19 2.66
C HIS A 121 26.78 2.51 3.49
N LYS A 122 27.06 1.22 3.32
CA LYS A 122 27.93 0.47 4.25
C LYS A 122 29.37 0.24 3.80
N ASP A 123 30.01 1.26 3.22
CA ASP A 123 31.48 1.35 3.14
C ASP A 123 32.12 2.20 4.26
N SER A 124 31.36 2.80 5.20
CA SER A 124 31.99 3.78 6.11
C SER A 124 31.36 3.98 7.49
N LYS A 125 31.04 2.90 8.22
CA LYS A 125 31.30 2.80 9.68
C LYS A 125 30.70 1.55 10.33
N LEU A 126 31.57 0.79 10.98
CA LEU A 126 31.26 -0.16 12.04
C LEU A 126 30.56 0.60 13.18
N SER A 127 29.25 0.43 13.33
CA SER A 127 28.49 0.95 14.47
C SER A 127 27.91 -0.23 15.26
N TRP A 128 28.34 -0.34 16.52
CA TRP A 128 27.92 -1.31 17.53
C TRP A 128 26.50 -1.00 18.04
N GLY A 129 25.50 -1.18 17.19
CA GLY A 129 24.10 -1.31 17.61
C GLY A 129 23.59 -2.69 17.21
N HIS A 130 22.47 -3.12 17.78
CA HIS A 130 21.73 -4.36 17.45
C HIS A 130 21.34 -4.39 15.95
N ASN A 131 22.34 -4.56 15.09
CA ASN A 131 22.25 -4.37 13.67
C ASN A 131 21.89 -5.71 13.07
N PHE A 132 20.61 -5.87 12.73
CA PHE A 132 20.14 -6.95 11.87
C PHE A 132 21.09 -7.08 10.65
N SER A 133 21.49 -8.32 10.35
CA SER A 133 22.34 -8.65 9.20
C SER A 133 21.68 -8.19 7.89
N HIS A 134 22.47 -8.12 6.81
CA HIS A 134 21.94 -7.76 5.48
C HIS A 134 20.80 -8.70 5.07
N GLU A 135 20.96 -10.00 5.32
CA GLU A 135 19.95 -11.04 5.10
C GLU A 135 18.67 -10.79 5.88
N LYS A 136 18.75 -10.48 7.19
CA LYS A 136 17.56 -10.18 8.01
C LYS A 136 16.80 -8.95 7.52
N ARG A 137 17.48 -7.96 6.97
CA ARG A 137 16.82 -6.75 6.44
C ARG A 137 16.19 -6.97 5.06
N GLY A 138 16.77 -7.82 4.20
CA GLY A 138 16.12 -8.27 2.96
C GLY A 138 14.82 -9.05 3.25
N ILE A 139 14.81 -9.84 4.34
CA ILE A 139 13.58 -10.48 4.84
C ILE A 139 12.53 -9.42 5.21
N PHE A 140 12.90 -8.37 5.94
CA PHE A 140 11.96 -7.31 6.33
C PHE A 140 11.39 -6.54 5.15
N GLU A 141 12.21 -6.32 4.11
CA GLU A 141 11.77 -5.72 2.85
C GLU A 141 10.72 -6.58 2.15
N GLY A 142 10.98 -7.88 1.94
CA GLY A 142 10.00 -8.79 1.34
C GLY A 142 8.71 -8.92 2.18
N ARG A 143 8.82 -8.85 3.51
CA ARG A 143 7.64 -8.81 4.41
C ARG A 143 6.83 -7.52 4.25
N ALA A 144 7.50 -6.38 4.12
CA ALA A 144 6.83 -5.10 3.87
C ALA A 144 6.14 -5.07 2.50
N GLU A 145 6.75 -5.67 1.47
CA GLU A 145 6.12 -5.84 0.16
C GLU A 145 4.84 -6.67 0.24
N ASN A 146 4.83 -7.78 1.01
CA ASN A 146 3.64 -8.58 1.25
C ASN A 146 2.52 -7.79 1.94
N VAL A 147 2.85 -6.93 2.91
CA VAL A 147 1.88 -6.02 3.55
C VAL A 147 1.29 -5.06 2.53
N LEU A 148 2.14 -4.42 1.71
CA LEU A 148 1.68 -3.48 0.68
C LEU A 148 0.81 -4.16 -0.38
N LEU A 149 1.14 -5.39 -0.76
CA LEU A 149 0.34 -6.20 -1.67
C LEU A 149 -1.04 -6.49 -1.05
N LEU A 150 -1.09 -6.89 0.22
CA LEU A 150 -2.34 -7.17 0.92
C LEU A 150 -3.23 -5.92 1.06
N ILE A 151 -2.63 -4.76 1.36
CA ILE A 151 -3.33 -3.46 1.35
C ILE A 151 -3.93 -3.20 -0.04
N LYS A 152 -3.17 -3.41 -1.13
CA LYS A 152 -3.66 -3.21 -2.50
C LYS A 152 -4.82 -4.14 -2.86
N HIS A 153 -4.80 -5.38 -2.37
CA HIS A 153 -5.89 -6.34 -2.58
C HIS A 153 -7.17 -5.95 -1.84
N ARG A 154 -7.06 -5.49 -0.58
CA ARG A 154 -8.21 -5.10 0.25
C ARG A 154 -8.77 -3.74 -0.12
N PHE A 155 -7.91 -2.82 -0.54
CA PHE A 155 -8.26 -1.43 -0.84
C PHE A 155 -7.75 -1.02 -2.22
N PRO A 156 -8.35 -1.53 -3.32
CA PRO A 156 -7.84 -1.31 -4.67
C PRO A 156 -7.85 0.16 -5.11
N SER A 157 -8.74 0.98 -4.56
CA SER A 157 -8.89 2.39 -4.91
C SER A 157 -8.22 3.35 -3.91
N ILE A 158 -7.35 2.85 -3.02
CA ILE A 158 -6.71 3.69 -2.02
C ILE A 158 -5.83 4.76 -2.65
N ALA A 159 -5.85 5.96 -2.06
CA ALA A 159 -5.02 7.08 -2.49
C ALA A 159 -3.51 6.72 -2.65
N GLN A 160 -2.83 7.48 -3.52
CA GLN A 160 -1.39 7.39 -3.70
C GLN A 160 -0.66 7.71 -2.38
N SER A 161 0.45 7.02 -2.13
CA SER A 161 1.27 7.32 -0.94
C SER A 161 2.07 8.60 -1.13
N ALA A 162 2.57 9.17 -0.04
CA ALA A 162 3.48 10.31 -0.06
C ALA A 162 4.74 10.04 -0.91
N LEU A 163 5.26 8.81 -0.88
CA LEU A 163 6.37 8.40 -1.75
C LEU A 163 5.97 8.40 -3.23
N ASP A 164 4.78 7.90 -3.57
CA ASP A 164 4.31 7.88 -4.96
C ASP A 164 4.14 9.31 -5.49
N ILE A 165 3.54 10.19 -4.68
CA ILE A 165 3.38 11.60 -5.00
C ILE A 165 4.75 12.27 -5.19
N SER A 166 5.68 12.04 -4.25
CA SER A 166 7.02 12.61 -4.34
C SER A 166 7.77 12.14 -5.58
N LYS A 167 7.60 10.88 -6.00
CA LYS A 167 8.23 10.37 -7.23
C LYS A 167 7.69 11.06 -8.50
N ILE A 168 6.42 11.47 -8.50
CA ILE A 168 5.75 12.08 -9.66
C ILE A 168 6.08 13.59 -9.80
N GLN A 169 6.31 14.28 -8.67
CA GLN A 169 6.61 15.71 -8.61
C GLN A 169 8.04 16.03 -9.08
#